data_AF-A0A1I8HTM6-F1
#
_entry.id   AF-A0A1I8HTM6-F1
#
_cell.length_a   1.000
_cell.length_b   1.000
_cell.length_c   1.000
_cell.angle_alpha   90.00
_cell.angle_beta   90.00
_cell.angle_gamma   90.00
#
_symmetry.space_group_name_H-M   'P 1'
#
loop_
_entity.id
_entity.type
_entity.pdbx_description
1 polymer ?
#
loop_
_entity_poly.entity_id
_entity_poly.type
_entity_poly.pdbx_seq_one_letter_code
_entity_poly.pdbx_strand_id
1 'polypeptide(L)'
;VRKQSKMASSEQQKQSELSDSLLQQLRENALIAFAQQTTAHGLVRLTQGSGLRRLIWALAIVGACIGFSVHLAELAQRYLSYPVSTEFSNEGADFKFPTVTICPTNFITYYSPDIVSNFTVSGHPRGLSDMIFDIPRMYHLLQQADWNVSMPVQAYSSYQDGKLALRALAYRQMLFQQPYETVIYCRYNSELCSFKNFTIYKDESRFLCMSFNPANRTLVRSGEGNGLYLVLFNYGKTFLTEEEQIDNVPGFRVTLHEKGFKPDLNSGFTVPFGYKTSAEVTVRTDTKLNREAAPCSDVLPNATYTVDFSWPDGFENRSFFGSTRDCITRLMQEEFKATCSCLGTHLALPSDLMSDTGVCHSLPEELFFFDIFYKTNEYKLREYKITNSTWDWISLASYLLSNWQVYNATANMIACYRRVRYRQETQGVATTRCPVRCSNTRYG
;
A
#
# COMPACT_ATOMS: atom_id res chain seq x y z
N VAL A 1 -45.53 -21.88 -92.54
CA VAL A 1 -45.25 -21.91 -91.07
C VAL A 1 -44.00 -21.11 -90.66
N ARG A 2 -42.87 -21.14 -91.40
CA ARG A 2 -41.60 -20.46 -91.00
C ARG A 2 -41.56 -18.92 -91.11
N LYS A 3 -42.48 -18.27 -91.84
CA LYS A 3 -42.57 -16.80 -91.95
C LYS A 3 -43.38 -16.14 -90.80
N GLN A 4 -44.39 -16.82 -90.26
CA GLN A 4 -45.20 -16.30 -89.14
C GLN A 4 -44.46 -16.37 -87.79
N SER A 5 -43.61 -17.39 -87.57
CA SER A 5 -42.79 -17.51 -86.36
C SER A 5 -41.70 -16.44 -86.21
N LYS A 6 -41.12 -15.93 -87.32
CA LYS A 6 -40.15 -14.82 -87.29
C LYS A 6 -40.79 -13.45 -87.06
N MET A 7 -42.01 -13.23 -87.53
CA MET A 7 -42.77 -11.99 -87.28
C MET A 7 -43.24 -11.88 -85.82
N ALA A 8 -43.76 -12.97 -85.24
CA ALA A 8 -44.19 -12.99 -83.84
C ALA A 8 -43.03 -12.78 -82.85
N SER A 9 -41.85 -13.35 -83.13
CA SER A 9 -40.63 -13.13 -82.33
C SER A 9 -40.11 -11.69 -82.44
N SER A 10 -40.26 -11.04 -83.61
CA SER A 10 -39.84 -9.65 -83.83
C SER A 10 -40.79 -8.65 -83.15
N GLU A 11 -42.09 -8.95 -83.07
CA GLU A 11 -43.07 -8.10 -82.38
C GLU A 11 -42.95 -8.22 -80.86
N GLN A 12 -42.76 -9.44 -80.31
CA GLN A 12 -42.51 -9.63 -78.88
C GLN A 12 -41.20 -8.97 -78.42
N GLN A 13 -40.14 -9.02 -79.22
CA GLN A 13 -38.87 -8.36 -78.90
C GLN A 13 -39.00 -6.83 -78.94
N LYS A 14 -39.75 -6.28 -79.91
CA LYS A 14 -40.03 -4.84 -80.02
C LYS A 14 -40.95 -4.33 -78.90
N GLN A 15 -41.86 -5.17 -78.41
CA GLN A 15 -42.77 -4.86 -77.31
C GLN A 15 -42.07 -4.97 -75.93
N SER A 16 -41.09 -5.87 -75.81
CA SER A 16 -40.16 -5.92 -74.67
C SER A 16 -39.25 -4.69 -74.64
N GLU A 17 -38.63 -4.31 -75.77
CA GLU A 17 -37.78 -3.11 -75.86
C GLU A 17 -38.58 -1.80 -75.62
N LEU A 18 -39.83 -1.74 -76.08
CA LEU A 18 -40.72 -0.61 -75.81
C LEU A 18 -41.15 -0.56 -74.33
N SER A 19 -41.38 -1.72 -73.71
CA SER A 19 -41.67 -1.83 -72.28
C SER A 19 -40.45 -1.42 -71.44
N ASP A 20 -39.25 -1.86 -71.81
CA ASP A 20 -38.00 -1.52 -71.11
C ASP A 20 -37.66 -0.02 -71.24
N SER A 21 -37.88 0.57 -72.41
CA SER A 21 -37.68 2.02 -72.62
C SER A 21 -38.71 2.87 -71.86
N LEU A 22 -39.98 2.44 -71.82
CA LEU A 22 -41.02 3.07 -71.00
C LEU A 22 -40.68 2.96 -69.50
N LEU A 23 -40.22 1.78 -69.06
CA LEU A 23 -39.83 1.54 -67.67
C LEU A 23 -38.62 2.40 -67.28
N GLN A 24 -37.67 2.59 -68.19
CA GLN A 24 -36.51 3.46 -67.99
C GLN A 24 -36.92 4.93 -67.87
N GLN A 25 -37.84 5.39 -68.72
CA GLN A 25 -38.35 6.76 -68.68
C GLN A 25 -39.19 7.04 -67.42
N LEU A 26 -39.98 6.07 -66.96
CA LEU A 26 -40.69 6.15 -65.69
C LEU A 26 -39.73 6.21 -64.49
N ARG A 27 -38.65 5.41 -64.51
CA ARG A 27 -37.60 5.46 -63.48
C ARG A 27 -36.89 6.81 -63.46
N GLU A 28 -36.54 7.37 -64.61
CA GLU A 28 -35.90 8.69 -64.71
C GLU A 28 -36.80 9.79 -64.15
N ASN A 29 -38.09 9.79 -64.52
CA ASN A 29 -39.06 10.75 -64.00
C ASN A 29 -39.23 10.63 -62.47
N ALA A 30 -39.27 9.40 -61.95
CA ALA A 30 -39.34 9.16 -60.51
C ALA A 30 -38.08 9.65 -59.77
N LEU A 31 -36.88 9.42 -60.32
CA LEU A 31 -35.63 9.90 -59.74
C LEU A 31 -35.52 11.43 -59.75
N ILE A 32 -36.00 12.08 -60.82
CA ILE A 32 -36.05 13.54 -60.90
C ILE A 32 -37.02 14.11 -59.87
N ALA A 33 -38.22 13.53 -59.76
CA ALA A 33 -39.21 13.94 -58.76
C ALA A 33 -38.66 13.77 -57.32
N PHE A 34 -38.00 12.65 -57.04
CA PHE A 34 -37.34 12.40 -55.75
C PHE A 34 -36.26 13.44 -55.45
N ALA A 35 -35.36 13.71 -56.41
CA ALA A 35 -34.27 14.68 -56.23
C ALA A 35 -34.78 16.12 -56.02
N GLN A 36 -35.98 16.44 -56.50
CA GLN A 36 -36.63 17.74 -56.29
C GLN A 36 -37.36 17.85 -54.95
N GLN A 37 -37.81 16.74 -54.38
CA GLN A 37 -38.61 16.71 -53.15
C GLN A 37 -37.79 16.32 -51.90
N THR A 38 -36.60 15.75 -52.08
CA THR A 38 -35.73 15.35 -50.97
C THR A 38 -35.17 16.54 -50.20
N THR A 39 -34.91 16.34 -48.90
CA THR A 39 -34.20 17.29 -48.04
C THR A 39 -32.68 17.22 -48.18
N ALA A 40 -32.18 16.22 -48.94
CA ALA A 40 -30.76 16.04 -49.16
C ALA A 40 -30.22 17.13 -50.10
N HIS A 41 -29.36 17.99 -49.52
CA HIS A 41 -28.92 19.22 -50.17
C HIS A 41 -28.08 18.90 -51.42
N GLY A 42 -28.31 19.65 -52.51
CA GLY A 42 -27.55 19.51 -53.76
C GLY A 42 -28.13 18.53 -54.78
N LEU A 43 -28.94 17.54 -54.38
CA LEU A 43 -29.52 16.55 -55.31
C LEU A 43 -30.43 17.16 -56.38
N VAL A 44 -31.21 18.19 -56.03
CA VAL A 44 -32.03 18.94 -57.00
C VAL A 44 -31.19 19.55 -58.13
N ARG A 45 -29.93 19.93 -57.85
CA ARG A 45 -29.01 20.54 -58.82
C ARG A 45 -28.47 19.54 -59.83
N LEU A 46 -28.59 18.24 -59.58
CA LEU A 46 -28.28 17.20 -60.56
C LEU A 46 -29.34 17.08 -61.66
N THR A 47 -30.57 17.57 -61.39
CA THR A 47 -31.69 17.55 -62.34
C THR A 47 -31.79 18.84 -63.18
N GLN A 48 -31.08 19.92 -62.78
CA GLN A 48 -31.22 21.26 -63.36
C GLN A 48 -29.90 21.77 -63.99
N GLY A 49 -29.99 22.46 -65.13
CA GLY A 49 -28.85 23.12 -65.79
C GLY A 49 -28.05 22.25 -66.78
N SER A 50 -26.95 22.81 -67.30
CA SER A 50 -26.09 22.18 -68.33
C SER A 50 -25.29 20.98 -67.79
N GLY A 51 -24.85 20.09 -68.68
CA GLY A 51 -24.11 18.88 -68.32
C GLY A 51 -22.86 19.15 -67.47
N LEU A 52 -22.12 20.22 -67.77
CA LEU A 52 -20.95 20.65 -66.99
C LEU A 52 -21.33 21.08 -65.57
N ARG A 53 -22.45 21.82 -65.41
CA ARG A 53 -22.94 22.25 -64.09
C ARG A 53 -23.37 21.05 -63.25
N ARG A 54 -24.03 20.07 -63.86
CA ARG A 54 -24.41 18.80 -63.19
C ARG A 54 -23.18 18.03 -62.72
N LEU A 55 -22.12 17.97 -63.53
CA LEU A 55 -20.85 17.33 -63.17
C LEU A 55 -20.19 18.00 -61.95
N ILE A 56 -20.12 19.34 -61.93
CA ILE A 56 -19.57 20.09 -60.79
C ILE A 56 -20.35 19.81 -59.51
N TRP A 57 -21.69 19.82 -59.57
CA TRP A 57 -22.53 19.49 -58.41
C TRP A 57 -22.38 18.03 -57.99
N ALA A 58 -22.23 17.09 -58.93
CA ALA A 58 -21.97 15.69 -58.62
C ALA A 58 -20.64 15.52 -57.88
N LEU A 59 -19.56 16.16 -58.35
CA LEU A 59 -18.26 16.14 -57.67
C LEU A 59 -18.32 16.78 -56.28
N ALA A 60 -19.03 17.89 -56.12
CA ALA A 60 -19.22 18.54 -54.83
C ALA A 60 -19.98 17.66 -53.83
N ILE A 61 -21.05 16.98 -54.28
CA ILE A 61 -21.83 16.04 -53.46
C ILE A 61 -20.97 14.84 -53.07
N VAL A 62 -20.25 14.24 -54.02
CA VAL A 62 -19.34 13.12 -53.74
C VAL A 62 -18.24 13.54 -52.76
N GLY A 63 -17.63 14.71 -52.96
CA GLY A 63 -16.64 15.27 -52.03
C GLY A 63 -17.20 15.49 -50.63
N ALA A 64 -18.43 16.02 -50.52
CA ALA A 64 -19.11 16.19 -49.24
C ALA A 64 -19.44 14.85 -48.56
N CYS A 65 -19.89 13.84 -49.31
CA CYS A 65 -20.14 12.50 -48.78
C CYS A 65 -18.85 11.81 -48.30
N ILE A 66 -17.74 11.95 -49.03
CA ILE A 66 -16.43 11.44 -48.62
C ILE A 66 -15.96 12.16 -47.35
N GLY A 67 -15.98 13.50 -47.34
CA GLY A 67 -15.58 14.30 -46.18
C GLY A 67 -16.43 13.98 -44.94
N PHE A 68 -17.75 13.87 -45.11
CA PHE A 68 -18.66 13.44 -44.05
C PHE A 68 -18.33 12.04 -43.53
N SER A 69 -18.10 11.08 -44.42
CA SER A 69 -17.78 9.69 -44.03
C SER A 69 -16.47 9.61 -43.27
N VAL A 70 -15.45 10.36 -43.71
CA VAL A 70 -14.15 10.46 -43.02
C VAL A 70 -14.31 11.09 -41.64
N HIS A 71 -15.01 12.22 -41.53
CA HIS A 71 -15.26 12.85 -40.23
C HIS A 71 -16.10 11.96 -39.31
N LEU A 72 -17.14 11.31 -39.82
CA LEU A 72 -17.96 10.40 -39.03
C LEU A 72 -17.14 9.21 -38.52
N ALA A 73 -16.27 8.63 -39.37
CA ALA A 73 -15.34 7.58 -38.97
C ALA A 73 -14.36 8.07 -37.90
N GLU A 74 -13.79 9.27 -38.04
CA GLU A 74 -12.89 9.87 -37.05
C GLU A 74 -13.58 10.13 -35.71
N LEU A 75 -14.80 10.68 -35.73
CA LEU A 75 -15.62 10.90 -34.55
C LEU A 75 -16.00 9.58 -33.86
N ALA A 76 -16.39 8.56 -34.64
CA ALA A 76 -16.68 7.23 -34.11
C ALA A 76 -15.44 6.60 -33.47
N GLN A 77 -14.27 6.71 -34.13
CA GLN A 77 -13.00 6.23 -33.59
C GLN A 77 -12.60 6.95 -32.30
N ARG A 78 -12.77 8.28 -32.23
CA ARG A 78 -12.52 9.06 -31.01
C ARG A 78 -13.51 8.75 -29.89
N TYR A 79 -14.76 8.50 -30.21
CA TYR A 79 -15.74 8.09 -29.21
C TYR A 79 -15.41 6.70 -28.65
N LEU A 80 -15.09 5.75 -29.54
CA LEU A 80 -14.74 4.37 -29.18
C LEU A 80 -13.33 4.21 -28.61
N SER A 81 -12.47 5.23 -28.72
CA SER A 81 -11.19 5.25 -27.97
C SER A 81 -11.38 5.63 -26.51
N TYR A 82 -12.60 6.01 -26.11
CA TYR A 82 -12.97 6.41 -24.75
C TYR A 82 -11.97 7.41 -24.15
N PRO A 83 -11.72 8.60 -24.72
CA PRO A 83 -10.79 9.55 -24.13
C PRO A 83 -11.25 9.95 -22.70
N VAL A 84 -10.29 10.20 -21.80
CA VAL A 84 -10.55 10.71 -20.44
C VAL A 84 -10.03 12.13 -20.34
N SER A 85 -10.89 13.05 -19.92
CA SER A 85 -10.47 14.36 -19.43
C SER A 85 -10.33 14.30 -17.91
N THR A 86 -9.25 14.86 -17.37
CA THR A 86 -9.12 15.06 -15.93
C THR A 86 -9.80 16.36 -15.55
N GLU A 87 -10.72 16.31 -14.60
CA GLU A 87 -11.37 17.49 -14.04
C GLU A 87 -10.75 17.79 -12.67
N PHE A 88 -10.34 19.04 -12.47
CA PHE A 88 -9.87 19.53 -11.17
C PHE A 88 -10.96 20.42 -10.58
N SER A 89 -11.57 19.98 -9.49
CA SER A 89 -12.46 20.84 -8.72
C SER A 89 -11.82 21.19 -7.39
N ASN A 90 -11.74 22.50 -7.11
CA ASN A 90 -11.37 23.04 -5.80
C ASN A 90 -12.62 23.27 -4.91
N GLU A 91 -13.82 23.20 -5.51
CA GLU A 91 -15.10 23.42 -4.85
C GLU A 91 -15.86 22.09 -4.84
N GLY A 92 -15.71 21.26 -3.80
CA GLY A 92 -16.49 20.02 -3.77
C GLY A 92 -16.22 18.96 -2.71
N ALA A 93 -15.17 19.06 -1.90
CA ALA A 93 -14.97 18.10 -0.81
C ALA A 93 -15.35 18.74 0.53
N ASP A 94 -16.44 18.26 1.14
CA ASP A 94 -16.67 18.46 2.57
C ASP A 94 -15.47 17.87 3.33
N PHE A 95 -14.58 18.73 3.80
CA PHE A 95 -13.36 18.32 4.49
C PHE A 95 -13.72 17.43 5.67
N LYS A 96 -13.30 16.16 5.61
CA LYS A 96 -13.41 15.23 6.72
C LYS A 96 -12.07 15.12 7.42
N PHE A 97 -12.03 15.56 8.67
CA PHE A 97 -10.85 15.49 9.52
C PHE A 97 -10.25 14.07 9.51
N PRO A 98 -8.93 13.90 9.29
CA PRO A 98 -8.30 12.59 9.21
C PRO A 98 -8.28 11.84 10.54
N THR A 99 -7.97 10.55 10.48
CA THR A 99 -7.39 9.88 11.65
C THR A 99 -5.93 10.34 11.78
N VAL A 100 -5.53 10.75 12.99
CA VAL A 100 -4.17 11.20 13.29
C VAL A 100 -3.48 10.12 14.11
N THR A 101 -2.50 9.42 13.52
CA THR A 101 -1.70 8.42 14.23
C THR A 101 -0.37 9.02 14.64
N ILE A 102 -0.06 8.90 15.94
CA ILE A 102 1.08 9.52 16.61
C ILE A 102 1.91 8.39 17.24
N CYS A 103 3.17 8.33 16.86
CA CYS A 103 4.13 7.36 17.38
C CYS A 103 5.29 8.09 18.07
N PRO A 104 5.61 7.78 19.33
CA PRO A 104 6.85 8.23 19.95
C PRO A 104 8.07 7.82 19.12
N THR A 105 9.05 8.70 18.98
CA THR A 105 10.35 8.31 18.39
C THR A 105 11.17 7.49 19.38
N ASN A 106 10.97 7.75 20.67
CA ASN A 106 11.52 6.98 21.77
C ASN A 106 10.44 6.01 22.26
N PHE A 107 10.62 4.72 21.98
CA PHE A 107 9.54 3.75 22.11
C PHE A 107 9.58 2.95 23.42
N ILE A 108 10.73 2.82 24.11
CA ILE A 108 10.84 2.08 25.38
C ILE A 108 10.82 3.05 26.56
N THR A 109 9.97 2.82 27.55
CA THR A 109 9.90 3.67 28.75
C THR A 109 11.17 3.56 29.60
N TYR A 110 11.49 4.61 30.37
CA TYR A 110 12.67 4.59 31.26
C TYR A 110 12.58 3.52 32.35
N TYR A 111 11.36 3.22 32.81
CA TYR A 111 11.03 2.22 33.81
C TYR A 111 10.23 1.10 33.15
N SER A 112 10.92 0.17 32.50
CA SER A 112 10.28 -1.03 31.97
C SER A 112 10.31 -2.14 33.02
N PRO A 113 9.16 -2.65 33.51
CA PRO A 113 9.15 -3.81 34.38
C PRO A 113 9.78 -5.02 33.70
N ASP A 114 10.37 -5.90 34.49
CA ASP A 114 10.91 -7.15 33.98
C ASP A 114 9.79 -8.02 33.39
N ILE A 115 10.08 -8.60 32.24
CA ILE A 115 9.23 -9.61 31.62
C ILE A 115 9.54 -10.95 32.29
N VAL A 116 8.50 -11.73 32.57
CA VAL A 116 8.63 -13.10 33.07
C VAL A 116 8.26 -14.06 31.93
N SER A 117 9.06 -15.11 31.75
CA SER A 117 8.74 -16.17 30.79
C SER A 117 7.53 -16.96 31.26
N ASN A 118 6.70 -17.41 30.31
CA ASN A 118 5.62 -18.35 30.62
C ASN A 118 6.12 -19.80 30.72
N PHE A 119 7.38 -20.04 30.34
CA PHE A 119 8.03 -21.34 30.40
C PHE A 119 9.10 -21.34 31.49
N THR A 120 9.47 -22.54 31.95
CA THR A 120 10.65 -22.70 32.81
C THR A 120 11.90 -22.46 31.96
N VAL A 121 12.56 -21.32 32.18
CA VAL A 121 13.80 -20.93 31.49
C VAL A 121 14.95 -20.88 32.48
N SER A 122 16.18 -21.16 32.03
CA SER A 122 17.35 -21.13 32.91
C SER A 122 17.82 -19.72 33.25
N GLY A 123 17.36 -18.71 32.49
CA GLY A 123 17.66 -17.29 32.70
C GLY A 123 16.80 -16.64 33.79
N HIS A 124 16.86 -15.31 33.88
CA HIS A 124 16.11 -14.51 34.86
C HIS A 124 15.10 -13.59 34.17
N PRO A 125 14.09 -13.04 34.89
CA PRO A 125 13.28 -11.95 34.38
C PRO A 125 14.14 -10.75 33.96
N ARG A 126 13.81 -10.11 32.83
CA ARG A 126 14.59 -9.00 32.29
C ARG A 126 13.72 -7.91 31.67
N GLY A 127 14.20 -6.68 31.71
CA GLY A 127 13.60 -5.54 31.03
C GLY A 127 13.90 -5.50 29.53
N LEU A 128 12.98 -4.92 28.77
CA LEU A 128 13.16 -4.74 27.32
C LEU A 128 14.38 -3.85 26.99
N SER A 129 14.75 -2.96 27.91
CA SER A 129 15.92 -2.08 27.80
C SER A 129 17.25 -2.81 27.75
N ASP A 130 17.33 -4.01 28.33
CA ASP A 130 18.56 -4.80 28.31
C ASP A 130 18.56 -5.77 27.12
N MET A 131 17.41 -6.39 26.86
CA MET A 131 17.22 -7.29 25.71
C MET A 131 17.54 -6.60 24.37
N ILE A 132 17.23 -5.30 24.23
CA ILE A 132 17.47 -4.58 22.97
C ILE A 132 18.96 -4.45 22.59
N PHE A 133 19.89 -4.61 23.54
CA PHE A 133 21.33 -4.69 23.24
C PHE A 133 21.83 -6.11 23.09
N ASP A 134 21.24 -7.05 23.82
CA ASP A 134 21.71 -8.42 23.90
C ASP A 134 21.24 -9.27 22.72
N ILE A 135 19.97 -9.16 22.34
CA ILE A 135 19.41 -9.94 21.23
C ILE A 135 20.15 -9.67 19.90
N PRO A 136 20.53 -8.42 19.56
CA PRO A 136 21.40 -8.17 18.41
C PRO A 136 22.75 -8.90 18.46
N ARG A 137 23.36 -9.07 19.63
CA ARG A 137 24.64 -9.82 19.78
C ARG A 137 24.46 -11.29 19.39
N MET A 138 23.32 -11.88 19.74
CA MET A 138 22.99 -13.24 19.33
C MET A 138 22.84 -13.36 17.82
N TYR A 139 22.03 -12.49 17.20
CA TYR A 139 21.85 -12.50 15.75
C TYR A 139 23.16 -12.26 15.01
N HIS A 140 24.00 -11.37 15.52
CA HIS A 140 25.31 -11.12 14.94
C HIS A 140 26.18 -12.38 14.94
N LEU A 141 26.21 -13.11 16.05
CA LEU A 141 26.96 -14.35 16.17
C LEU A 141 26.40 -15.45 15.25
N LEU A 142 25.07 -15.63 15.21
CA LEU A 142 24.41 -16.60 14.32
C LEU A 142 24.68 -16.34 12.83
N GLN A 143 25.04 -15.12 12.47
CA GLN A 143 25.37 -14.72 11.09
C GLN A 143 26.86 -14.79 10.77
N GLN A 144 27.74 -14.94 11.78
CA GLN A 144 29.17 -15.07 11.53
C GLN A 144 29.49 -16.48 11.01
N ALA A 145 30.34 -16.53 9.98
CA ALA A 145 30.89 -17.78 9.46
C ALA A 145 31.97 -18.35 10.38
N ASP A 146 32.70 -17.48 11.09
CA ASP A 146 33.73 -17.86 12.06
C ASP A 146 33.43 -17.20 13.41
N TRP A 147 33.33 -18.02 14.47
CA TRP A 147 33.04 -17.55 15.82
C TRP A 147 34.32 -17.29 16.65
N ASN A 148 35.49 -17.57 16.07
CA ASN A 148 36.80 -17.31 16.67
C ASN A 148 37.35 -15.91 16.34
N VAL A 149 36.49 -14.97 15.97
CA VAL A 149 36.84 -13.57 15.69
C VAL A 149 36.47 -12.67 16.87
N SER A 150 37.16 -11.54 17.02
CA SER A 150 36.85 -10.57 18.07
C SER A 150 35.50 -9.91 17.80
N MET A 151 34.54 -10.13 18.71
CA MET A 151 33.18 -9.62 18.57
C MET A 151 33.11 -8.11 18.85
N PRO A 152 32.20 -7.38 18.18
CA PRO A 152 31.96 -5.96 18.48
C PRO A 152 31.28 -5.80 19.84
N VAL A 153 31.38 -4.63 20.47
CA VAL A 153 30.62 -4.33 21.70
C VAL A 153 29.15 -4.06 21.36
N GLN A 154 28.94 -3.33 20.27
CA GLN A 154 27.63 -2.99 19.70
C GLN A 154 27.50 -3.67 18.34
N ALA A 155 26.57 -4.62 18.27
CA ALA A 155 26.32 -5.41 17.08
C ALA A 155 25.39 -4.69 16.09
N TYR A 156 25.74 -3.48 15.65
CA TYR A 156 24.86 -2.60 14.87
C TYR A 156 24.28 -3.26 13.61
N SER A 157 25.04 -4.12 12.94
CA SER A 157 24.58 -4.87 11.77
C SER A 157 23.38 -5.79 12.04
N SER A 158 23.08 -6.08 13.30
CA SER A 158 21.98 -6.95 13.73
C SER A 158 20.98 -6.26 14.67
N TYR A 159 21.09 -4.94 14.86
CA TYR A 159 20.18 -4.18 15.74
C TYR A 159 18.73 -4.30 15.29
N GLN A 160 18.48 -4.15 14.00
CA GLN A 160 17.13 -4.26 13.45
C GLN A 160 16.56 -5.68 13.63
N ASP A 161 17.39 -6.71 13.45
CA ASP A 161 16.94 -8.10 13.64
C ASP A 161 16.54 -8.35 15.10
N GLY A 162 17.36 -7.86 16.04
CA GLY A 162 17.05 -7.94 17.47
C GLY A 162 15.78 -7.18 17.83
N LYS A 163 15.63 -5.95 17.35
CA LYS A 163 14.42 -5.14 17.54
C LYS A 163 13.16 -5.84 17.03
N LEU A 164 13.21 -6.46 15.85
CA LEU A 164 12.06 -7.18 15.29
C LEU A 164 11.72 -8.44 16.10
N ALA A 165 12.72 -9.14 16.65
CA ALA A 165 12.51 -10.31 17.49
C ALA A 165 11.81 -9.98 18.82
N LEU A 166 12.07 -8.79 19.38
CA LEU A 166 11.43 -8.34 20.62
C LEU A 166 9.90 -8.27 20.54
N ARG A 167 9.31 -8.22 19.34
CA ARG A 167 7.84 -8.28 19.15
C ARG A 167 7.22 -9.54 19.75
N ALA A 168 7.99 -10.62 19.90
CA ALA A 168 7.55 -11.85 20.57
C ALA A 168 7.28 -11.66 22.08
N LEU A 169 7.76 -10.57 22.70
CA LEU A 169 7.59 -10.29 24.14
C LEU A 169 7.05 -8.88 24.43
N ALA A 170 7.10 -7.99 23.44
CA ALA A 170 6.89 -6.55 23.56
C ALA A 170 5.60 -6.11 24.28
N TYR A 171 4.54 -6.93 24.24
CA TYR A 171 3.22 -6.56 24.77
C TYR A 171 2.76 -7.41 25.96
N ARG A 172 3.65 -8.23 26.54
CA ARG A 172 3.33 -9.02 27.74
C ARG A 172 3.21 -8.17 29.01
N GLN A 173 3.78 -6.96 29.00
CA GLN A 173 3.79 -6.01 30.11
C GLN A 173 3.54 -4.58 29.59
N MET A 174 3.30 -3.64 30.50
CA MET A 174 3.20 -2.20 30.18
C MET A 174 4.59 -1.59 29.98
N LEU A 175 5.27 -1.96 28.88
CA LEU A 175 6.66 -1.56 28.57
C LEU A 175 6.75 -0.23 27.82
N PHE A 176 5.64 0.18 27.22
CA PHE A 176 5.54 1.33 26.33
C PHE A 176 4.59 2.39 26.88
N GLN A 177 4.89 3.65 26.57
CA GLN A 177 4.17 4.80 27.08
C GLN A 177 2.71 4.82 26.59
N GLN A 178 1.76 4.90 27.52
CA GLN A 178 0.33 4.82 27.23
C GLN A 178 -0.25 6.20 26.84
N PRO A 179 -1.44 6.25 26.20
CA PRO A 179 -2.08 7.51 25.85
C PRO A 179 -2.31 8.45 27.05
N TYR A 180 -2.65 7.91 28.22
CA TYR A 180 -2.89 8.72 29.43
C TYR A 180 -1.61 9.36 30.00
N GLU A 181 -0.44 8.82 29.66
CA GLU A 181 0.86 9.37 30.05
C GLU A 181 1.41 10.31 28.99
N THR A 182 0.93 10.17 27.75
CA THR A 182 1.45 10.93 26.60
C THR A 182 0.65 12.19 26.33
N VAL A 183 -0.68 12.16 26.44
CA VAL A 183 -1.55 13.30 26.10
C VAL A 183 -1.85 14.11 27.36
N ILE A 184 -1.09 15.19 27.57
CA ILE A 184 -1.29 16.13 28.70
C ILE A 184 -2.53 16.99 28.46
N TYR A 185 -2.69 17.52 27.24
CA TYR A 185 -3.78 18.40 26.87
C TYR A 185 -4.29 18.07 25.46
N CYS A 186 -5.60 18.13 25.28
CA CYS A 186 -6.25 17.85 24.00
C CYS A 186 -7.44 18.80 23.80
N ARG A 187 -7.49 19.42 22.62
CA ARG A 187 -8.65 20.16 22.14
C ARG A 187 -8.88 19.83 20.67
N TYR A 188 -10.12 19.56 20.28
CA TYR A 188 -10.50 19.29 18.90
C TYR A 188 -11.74 20.11 18.56
N ASN A 189 -11.70 20.84 17.44
CA ASN A 189 -12.84 21.66 17.00
C ASN A 189 -13.35 22.61 18.10
N SER A 190 -12.40 23.25 18.81
CA SER A 190 -12.65 24.11 19.98
C SER A 190 -13.29 23.44 21.21
N GLU A 191 -13.49 22.12 21.21
CA GLU A 191 -14.01 21.36 22.35
C GLU A 191 -12.91 20.58 23.07
N LEU A 192 -13.05 20.42 24.39
CA LEU A 192 -12.11 19.64 25.19
C LEU A 192 -12.20 18.15 24.82
N CYS A 193 -11.04 17.55 24.59
CA CYS A 193 -10.87 16.10 24.46
C CYS A 193 -9.85 15.60 25.48
N SER A 194 -9.66 14.29 25.56
CA SER A 194 -8.68 13.69 26.47
C SER A 194 -8.00 12.49 25.82
N PHE A 195 -7.05 11.88 26.52
CA PHE A 195 -6.43 10.61 26.13
C PHE A 195 -7.45 9.49 25.86
N LYS A 196 -8.67 9.54 26.43
CA LYS A 196 -9.73 8.56 26.19
C LYS A 196 -10.23 8.54 24.74
N ASN A 197 -9.97 9.61 23.98
CA ASN A 197 -10.31 9.72 22.56
C ASN A 197 -9.24 9.10 21.64
N PHE A 198 -8.19 8.51 22.21
CA PHE A 198 -7.11 7.86 21.49
C PHE A 198 -7.21 6.35 21.63
N THR A 199 -6.99 5.64 20.52
CA THR A 199 -6.88 4.18 20.50
C THR A 199 -5.45 3.76 20.26
N ILE A 200 -4.99 2.71 20.93
CA ILE A 200 -3.66 2.14 20.71
C ILE A 200 -3.55 1.58 19.29
N TYR A 201 -2.40 1.76 18.65
CA TYR A 201 -2.02 1.14 17.39
C TYR A 201 -0.64 0.50 17.56
N LYS A 202 -0.55 -0.81 17.31
CA LYS A 202 0.69 -1.58 17.40
C LYS A 202 1.36 -1.64 16.03
N ASP A 203 2.50 -0.97 15.90
CA ASP A 203 3.28 -0.89 14.67
C ASP A 203 4.39 -1.95 14.63
N GLU A 204 4.77 -2.37 13.43
CA GLU A 204 5.83 -3.37 13.22
C GLU A 204 7.21 -2.90 13.69
N SER A 205 7.49 -1.61 13.60
CA SER A 205 8.81 -1.03 13.85
C SER A 205 8.84 -0.03 15.02
N ARG A 206 7.70 0.58 15.34
CA ARG A 206 7.56 1.58 16.40
C ARG A 206 6.89 1.07 17.66
N PHE A 207 6.49 -0.20 17.69
CA PHE A 207 5.78 -0.83 18.79
C PHE A 207 4.46 -0.12 19.13
N LEU A 208 4.42 0.74 20.14
CA LEU A 208 3.17 1.35 20.60
C LEU A 208 3.01 2.78 20.08
N CYS A 209 1.98 2.98 19.27
CA CYS A 209 1.49 4.28 18.84
C CYS A 209 0.05 4.49 19.31
N MET A 210 -0.49 5.67 19.06
CA MET A 210 -1.89 5.99 19.34
C MET A 210 -2.52 6.76 18.19
N SER A 211 -3.82 6.56 17.98
CA SER A 211 -4.58 7.20 16.91
C SER A 211 -5.74 8.00 17.49
N PHE A 212 -5.81 9.28 17.15
CA PHE A 212 -6.98 10.13 17.38
C PHE A 212 -7.95 9.98 16.21
N ASN A 213 -9.17 9.54 16.51
CA ASN A 213 -10.22 9.31 15.53
C ASN A 213 -11.55 9.87 16.05
N PRO A 214 -11.86 11.15 15.80
CA PRO A 214 -13.03 11.77 16.36
C PRO A 214 -14.31 11.21 15.73
N ALA A 215 -15.39 11.12 16.53
CA ALA A 215 -16.69 10.65 16.06
C ALA A 215 -17.29 11.63 15.03
N ASN A 216 -17.27 12.91 15.36
CA ASN A 216 -17.58 13.98 14.42
C ASN A 216 -16.30 14.42 13.69
N ARG A 217 -16.30 14.36 12.35
CA ARG A 217 -15.14 14.69 11.50
C ARG A 217 -15.34 15.96 10.69
N THR A 218 -16.49 16.63 10.80
CA THR A 218 -16.73 17.92 10.13
C THR A 218 -16.12 19.05 10.94
N LEU A 219 -15.35 19.92 10.28
CA LEU A 219 -14.84 21.13 10.91
C LEU A 219 -15.82 22.28 10.73
N VAL A 220 -16.02 23.08 11.79
CA VAL A 220 -16.90 24.25 11.71
C VAL A 220 -16.26 25.36 10.87
N ARG A 221 -14.93 25.56 11.01
CA ARG A 221 -14.12 26.53 10.26
C ARG A 221 -12.68 26.04 10.16
N SER A 222 -11.96 26.46 9.12
CA SER A 222 -10.50 26.33 9.06
C SER A 222 -9.82 27.38 9.95
N GLY A 223 -8.56 27.14 10.32
CA GLY A 223 -7.75 28.07 11.10
C GLY A 223 -7.26 27.51 12.45
N GLU A 224 -6.34 28.23 13.07
CA GLU A 224 -5.71 27.82 14.32
C GLU A 224 -6.76 27.67 15.44
N GLY A 225 -6.72 26.53 16.14
CA GLY A 225 -7.66 26.21 17.23
C GLY A 225 -8.90 25.42 16.82
N ASN A 226 -9.27 25.41 15.54
CA ASN A 226 -10.41 24.63 15.03
C ASN A 226 -10.04 23.19 14.64
N GLY A 227 -8.74 22.88 14.51
CA GLY A 227 -8.24 21.52 14.29
C GLY A 227 -8.00 20.75 15.59
N LEU A 228 -7.09 19.78 15.52
CA LEU A 228 -6.58 19.06 16.69
C LEU A 228 -5.41 19.83 17.30
N TYR A 229 -5.48 20.12 18.58
CA TYR A 229 -4.44 20.77 19.35
C TYR A 229 -4.05 19.85 20.51
N LEU A 230 -2.77 19.51 20.59
CA LEU A 230 -2.23 18.59 21.59
C LEU A 230 -1.03 19.20 22.32
N VAL A 231 -0.92 18.90 23.61
CA VAL A 231 0.35 18.97 24.34
C VAL A 231 0.73 17.54 24.68
N LEU A 232 1.86 17.10 24.14
CA LEU A 232 2.35 15.74 24.27
C LEU A 232 3.58 15.67 25.18
N PHE A 233 3.64 14.64 26.00
CA PHE A 233 4.77 14.30 26.85
C PHE A 233 5.45 13.05 26.35
N ASN A 234 6.78 13.02 26.28
CA ASN A 234 7.53 11.81 25.95
C ASN A 234 8.57 11.57 27.04
N TYR A 235 8.59 10.37 27.62
CA TYR A 235 9.63 9.92 28.55
C TYR A 235 10.17 8.54 28.17
N GLY A 236 10.42 8.34 26.88
CA GLY A 236 11.08 7.13 26.38
C GLY A 236 12.59 7.28 26.22
N LYS A 237 13.25 6.12 26.14
CA LYS A 237 14.56 5.94 25.50
C LYS A 237 14.34 5.48 24.05
N THR A 238 15.27 5.88 23.20
CA THR A 238 15.40 5.31 21.86
C THR A 238 16.68 4.52 21.78
N PHE A 239 16.66 3.49 20.95
CA PHE A 239 17.81 2.63 20.70
C PHE A 239 18.07 2.68 19.20
N LEU A 240 19.22 3.24 18.86
CA LEU A 240 19.57 3.65 17.51
C LEU A 240 21.01 3.24 17.21
N THR A 241 21.26 2.88 15.95
CA THR A 241 22.62 2.77 15.41
C THR A 241 23.31 4.15 15.37
N GLU A 242 24.61 4.19 15.12
CA GLU A 242 25.34 5.47 14.97
C GLU A 242 24.77 6.32 13.84
N GLU A 243 24.42 5.71 12.71
CA GLU A 243 23.78 6.39 11.57
C GLU A 243 22.40 6.93 11.96
N GLU A 244 21.58 6.12 12.63
CA GLU A 244 20.26 6.52 13.07
C GLU A 244 20.31 7.65 14.11
N GLN A 245 21.35 7.72 14.95
CA GLN A 245 21.50 8.81 15.92
C GLN A 245 21.69 10.18 15.27
N ILE A 246 22.31 10.23 14.08
CA ILE A 246 22.53 11.48 13.35
C ILE A 246 21.20 12.02 12.79
N ASP A 247 20.38 11.13 12.23
CA ASP A 247 19.11 11.52 11.58
C ASP A 247 17.91 11.55 12.53
N ASN A 248 18.06 11.05 13.76
CA ASN A 248 16.96 10.96 14.70
C ASN A 248 16.60 12.32 15.30
N VAL A 249 15.35 12.71 15.08
CA VAL A 249 14.74 13.88 15.71
C VAL A 249 13.84 13.40 16.85
N PRO A 250 14.22 13.60 18.12
CA PRO A 250 13.41 13.19 19.26
C PRO A 250 12.06 13.91 19.30
N GLY A 251 11.00 13.19 19.63
CA GLY A 251 9.65 13.72 19.75
C GLY A 251 8.62 12.69 19.31
N PHE A 252 7.85 13.03 18.28
CA PHE A 252 6.80 12.17 17.74
C PHE A 252 6.82 12.16 16.22
N ARG A 253 6.52 11.00 15.63
CA ARG A 253 6.18 10.89 14.22
C ARG A 253 4.67 10.84 14.07
N VAL A 254 4.12 11.68 13.20
CA VAL A 254 2.69 11.86 13.01
C VAL A 254 2.34 11.54 11.56
N THR A 255 1.31 10.71 11.36
CA THR A 255 0.77 10.42 10.02
C THR A 255 -0.74 10.65 10.01
N LEU A 256 -1.23 11.15 8.88
CA LEU A 256 -2.62 11.47 8.63
C LEU A 256 -3.17 10.47 7.61
N HIS A 257 -4.28 9.83 7.92
CA HIS A 257 -4.86 8.83 7.02
C HIS A 257 -6.38 8.78 7.10
N GLU A 258 -6.98 8.17 6.08
CA GLU A 258 -8.42 7.92 6.04
C GLU A 258 -8.82 6.95 7.18
N LYS A 259 -9.98 7.21 7.78
CA LYS A 259 -10.50 6.38 8.88
C LYS A 259 -10.69 4.94 8.43
N GLY A 260 -10.20 4.00 9.23
CA GLY A 260 -10.31 2.57 8.99
C GLY A 260 -9.22 1.97 8.10
N PHE A 261 -8.36 2.79 7.49
CA PHE A 261 -7.18 2.31 6.75
C PHE A 261 -5.97 2.20 7.69
N LYS A 262 -5.05 1.26 7.39
CA LYS A 262 -3.79 1.13 8.13
C LYS A 262 -2.93 2.40 7.93
N PRO A 263 -2.39 3.00 9.01
CA PRO A 263 -1.51 4.16 8.88
C PRO A 263 -0.21 3.79 8.16
N ASP A 264 0.23 4.67 7.26
CA ASP A 264 1.57 4.61 6.71
C ASP A 264 2.47 5.60 7.46
N LEU A 265 3.35 5.05 8.30
CA LEU A 265 4.27 5.88 9.08
C LEU A 265 5.41 6.43 8.22
N ASN A 266 5.71 5.86 7.05
CA ASN A 266 6.81 6.34 6.20
C ASN A 266 6.48 7.68 5.53
N SER A 267 5.20 7.94 5.24
CA SER A 267 4.73 9.24 4.71
C SER A 267 4.44 10.30 5.78
N GLY A 268 4.58 9.96 7.07
CA GLY A 268 4.36 10.91 8.16
C GLY A 268 5.46 11.97 8.31
N PHE A 269 5.15 13.04 9.06
CA PHE A 269 6.07 14.11 9.43
C PHE A 269 6.51 13.99 10.89
N THR A 270 7.63 14.63 11.24
CA THR A 270 8.17 14.61 12.61
C THR A 270 7.82 15.90 13.35
N VAL A 271 7.40 15.75 14.61
CA VAL A 271 7.16 16.82 15.58
C VAL A 271 8.27 16.75 16.63
N PRO A 272 9.24 17.68 16.61
CA PRO A 272 10.35 17.68 17.55
C PRO A 272 9.91 18.00 18.98
N PHE A 273 10.63 17.45 19.95
CA PHE A 273 10.44 17.75 21.36
C PHE A 273 10.83 19.21 21.68
N GLY A 274 10.06 19.89 22.54
CA GLY A 274 10.34 21.26 22.98
C GLY A 274 9.83 22.38 22.06
N TYR A 275 9.17 22.03 20.94
CA TYR A 275 8.64 23.00 19.97
C TYR A 275 7.13 22.89 19.82
N LYS A 276 6.48 24.01 19.48
CA LYS A 276 5.12 24.03 18.95
C LYS A 276 5.19 23.84 17.44
N THR A 277 4.70 22.72 16.93
CA THR A 277 4.58 22.47 15.49
C THR A 277 3.14 22.73 15.03
N SER A 278 2.97 23.63 14.07
CA SER A 278 1.70 23.87 13.39
C SER A 278 1.73 23.21 12.02
N ALA A 279 0.75 22.35 11.72
CA ALA A 279 0.59 21.71 10.42
C ALA A 279 -0.75 22.13 9.81
N GLU A 280 -0.69 22.77 8.64
CA GLU A 280 -1.87 22.96 7.79
C GLU A 280 -2.15 21.62 7.08
N VAL A 281 -3.43 21.23 7.01
CA VAL A 281 -3.83 19.95 6.42
C VAL A 281 -4.71 20.21 5.22
N THR A 282 -4.27 19.74 4.06
CA THR A 282 -5.02 19.76 2.81
C THR A 282 -5.52 18.36 2.48
N VAL A 283 -6.68 18.27 1.82
CA VAL A 283 -7.24 16.99 1.36
C VAL A 283 -7.25 16.97 -0.15
N ARG A 284 -6.73 15.89 -0.70
CA ARG A 284 -6.80 15.59 -2.12
C ARG A 284 -7.45 14.23 -2.33
N THR A 285 -8.51 14.19 -3.11
CA THR A 285 -9.18 12.95 -3.50
C THR A 285 -8.95 12.73 -4.98
N ASP A 286 -8.24 11.66 -5.34
CA ASP A 286 -8.04 11.25 -6.72
C ASP A 286 -9.03 10.13 -7.05
N THR A 287 -9.96 10.39 -7.98
CA THR A 287 -10.94 9.39 -8.46
C THR A 287 -10.63 8.99 -9.89
N LYS A 288 -10.53 7.68 -10.12
CA LYS A 288 -10.29 7.04 -11.41
C LYS A 288 -11.56 6.37 -11.91
N LEU A 289 -11.83 6.47 -13.20
CA LEU A 289 -12.88 5.65 -13.82
C LEU A 289 -12.42 4.20 -13.97
N ASN A 290 -13.28 3.28 -13.57
CA ASN A 290 -13.07 1.85 -13.80
C ASN A 290 -13.18 1.53 -15.30
N ARG A 291 -12.15 0.91 -15.86
CA ARG A 291 -12.06 0.56 -17.29
C ARG A 291 -11.29 -0.71 -17.51
N GLU A 292 -11.54 -1.38 -18.63
CA GLU A 292 -10.85 -2.63 -19.00
C GLU A 292 -9.32 -2.47 -19.07
N ALA A 293 -8.82 -1.38 -19.65
CA ALA A 293 -7.38 -1.11 -19.76
C ALA A 293 -6.71 -0.69 -18.43
N ALA A 294 -7.50 -0.23 -17.45
CA ALA A 294 -7.02 0.25 -16.16
C ALA A 294 -8.09 0.00 -15.09
N PRO A 295 -8.33 -1.27 -14.71
CA PRO A 295 -9.43 -1.64 -13.84
C PRO A 295 -9.19 -1.08 -12.44
N CYS A 296 -10.27 -0.62 -11.82
CA CYS A 296 -10.27 -0.24 -10.42
C CYS A 296 -11.57 -0.71 -9.75
N SER A 297 -11.54 -0.83 -8.43
CA SER A 297 -12.72 -1.17 -7.62
C SER A 297 -12.97 -0.08 -6.58
N ASP A 298 -14.23 0.23 -6.30
CA ASP A 298 -14.57 1.18 -5.24
C ASP A 298 -14.28 0.61 -3.85
N VAL A 299 -14.45 -0.71 -3.70
CA VAL A 299 -14.23 -1.44 -2.45
C VAL A 299 -13.22 -2.57 -2.69
N LEU A 300 -12.21 -2.63 -1.84
CA LEU A 300 -11.24 -3.71 -1.81
C LEU A 300 -11.49 -4.60 -0.58
N PRO A 301 -11.10 -5.90 -0.63
CA PRO A 301 -11.22 -6.79 0.51
C PRO A 301 -10.49 -6.25 1.74
N ASN A 302 -11.12 -6.34 2.91
CA ASN A 302 -10.50 -5.91 4.15
C ASN A 302 -9.21 -6.71 4.43
N ALA A 303 -8.21 -6.02 4.96
CA ALA A 303 -6.97 -6.63 5.40
C ALA A 303 -7.00 -6.84 6.92
N THR A 304 -6.75 -8.06 7.39
CA THR A 304 -6.68 -8.37 8.82
C THR A 304 -5.28 -8.83 9.18
N TYR A 305 -4.65 -8.12 10.10
CA TYR A 305 -3.28 -8.35 10.52
C TYR A 305 -3.22 -8.79 11.99
N THR A 306 -2.31 -9.71 12.30
CA THR A 306 -1.90 -10.00 13.67
C THR A 306 -0.96 -8.91 14.15
N VAL A 307 -1.44 -8.10 15.09
CA VAL A 307 -0.72 -6.94 15.62
C VAL A 307 0.02 -7.26 16.92
N ASP A 308 -0.41 -8.32 17.62
CA ASP A 308 0.25 -8.87 18.80
C ASP A 308 0.28 -10.39 18.70
N PHE A 309 1.48 -10.96 18.76
CA PHE A 309 1.71 -12.41 18.85
C PHE A 309 2.61 -12.73 20.04
N SER A 310 2.68 -11.83 21.03
CA SER A 310 3.56 -12.02 22.18
C SER A 310 3.09 -13.14 23.11
N TRP A 311 1.81 -13.50 23.04
CA TRP A 311 1.23 -14.62 23.76
C TRP A 311 1.01 -15.82 22.82
N PRO A 312 1.54 -17.02 23.13
CA PRO A 312 1.44 -18.20 22.27
C PRO A 312 0.00 -18.58 21.87
N ASP A 313 -0.95 -18.43 22.78
CA ASP A 313 -2.36 -18.83 22.59
C ASP A 313 -3.32 -17.66 22.34
N GLY A 314 -2.80 -16.43 22.15
CA GLY A 314 -3.58 -15.20 22.25
C GLY A 314 -3.18 -14.14 21.24
N PHE A 315 -3.30 -14.46 19.94
CA PHE A 315 -3.05 -13.47 18.88
C PHE A 315 -4.10 -12.36 18.90
N GLU A 316 -3.64 -11.11 18.95
CA GLU A 316 -4.50 -9.96 18.73
C GLU A 316 -4.53 -9.63 17.24
N ASN A 317 -5.73 -9.69 16.65
CA ASN A 317 -5.95 -9.36 15.25
C ASN A 317 -6.68 -8.03 15.10
N ARG A 318 -6.29 -7.24 14.09
CA ARG A 318 -6.94 -5.97 13.76
C ARG A 318 -7.23 -5.88 12.26
N SER A 319 -8.46 -5.52 11.93
CA SER A 319 -8.92 -5.35 10.56
C SER A 319 -8.91 -3.90 10.11
N PHE A 320 -8.57 -3.70 8.84
CA PHE A 320 -8.54 -2.42 8.15
C PHE A 320 -9.26 -2.53 6.80
N PHE A 321 -9.74 -1.41 6.28
CA PHE A 321 -10.20 -1.35 4.90
C PHE A 321 -9.05 -1.62 3.94
N GLY A 322 -9.34 -2.40 2.90
CA GLY A 322 -8.33 -2.81 1.94
C GLY A 322 -7.80 -1.65 1.11
N SER A 323 -6.48 -1.62 0.92
CA SER A 323 -5.79 -0.75 -0.01
C SER A 323 -4.89 -1.55 -0.96
N THR A 324 -4.44 -0.92 -2.04
CA THR A 324 -3.43 -1.52 -2.92
C THR A 324 -2.14 -1.85 -2.15
N ARG A 325 -1.79 -1.08 -1.11
CA ARG A 325 -0.62 -1.33 -0.27
C ARG A 325 -0.76 -2.65 0.49
N ASP A 326 -1.95 -2.97 0.98
CA ASP A 326 -2.21 -4.23 1.71
C ASP A 326 -2.02 -5.46 0.82
N CYS A 327 -2.45 -5.36 -0.45
CA CYS A 327 -2.17 -6.42 -1.42
C CYS A 327 -0.66 -6.59 -1.66
N ILE A 328 0.08 -5.49 -1.82
CA ILE A 328 1.54 -5.55 -2.01
C ILE A 328 2.21 -6.17 -0.78
N THR A 329 1.81 -5.76 0.42
CA THR A 329 2.30 -6.35 1.68
C THR A 329 2.00 -7.84 1.75
N ARG A 330 0.80 -8.28 1.33
CA ARG A 330 0.48 -9.70 1.26
C ARG A 330 1.38 -10.46 0.28
N LEU A 331 1.60 -9.95 -0.93
CA LEU A 331 2.49 -10.58 -1.92
C LEU A 331 3.92 -10.71 -1.39
N MET A 332 4.43 -9.68 -0.71
CA MET A 332 5.74 -9.72 -0.05
C MET A 332 5.80 -10.82 1.01
N GLN A 333 4.74 -10.98 1.80
CA GLN A 333 4.64 -12.01 2.84
C GLN A 333 4.55 -13.43 2.25
N GLU A 334 3.78 -13.62 1.19
CA GLU A 334 3.68 -14.90 0.47
C GLU A 334 5.03 -15.31 -0.14
N GLU A 335 5.81 -14.35 -0.65
CA GLU A 335 7.17 -14.59 -1.13
C GLU A 335 8.13 -15.01 0.00
N PHE A 336 8.06 -14.35 1.17
CA PHE A 336 8.80 -14.77 2.36
C PHE A 336 8.40 -16.18 2.80
N LYS A 337 7.09 -16.47 2.87
CA LYS A 337 6.58 -17.81 3.22
C LYS A 337 7.09 -18.86 2.25
N ALA A 338 6.99 -18.63 0.94
CA ALA A 338 7.40 -19.58 -0.09
C ALA A 338 8.92 -19.80 -0.15
N THR A 339 9.72 -18.76 0.09
CA THR A 339 11.19 -18.84 -0.05
C THR A 339 11.88 -19.24 1.25
N CYS A 340 11.42 -18.71 2.38
CA CYS A 340 12.08 -18.81 3.68
C CYS A 340 11.30 -19.61 4.72
N SER A 341 10.09 -20.09 4.40
CA SER A 341 9.20 -20.79 5.35
C SER A 341 8.87 -20.00 6.62
N CYS A 342 8.91 -18.66 6.51
CA CYS A 342 8.63 -17.73 7.60
C CYS A 342 8.04 -16.43 7.05
N LEU A 343 7.40 -15.64 7.91
CA LEU A 343 6.86 -14.33 7.55
C LEU A 343 7.84 -13.20 7.89
N GLY A 344 7.94 -12.21 7.01
CA GLY A 344 8.78 -11.04 7.17
C GLY A 344 8.31 -10.17 8.33
N THR A 345 9.07 -10.14 9.42
CA THR A 345 8.67 -9.47 10.68
C THR A 345 8.66 -7.94 10.58
N HIS A 346 9.32 -7.34 9.59
CA HIS A 346 9.29 -5.88 9.36
C HIS A 346 8.00 -5.41 8.65
N LEU A 347 7.18 -6.35 8.17
CA LEU A 347 5.93 -6.08 7.47
C LEU A 347 4.74 -6.46 8.36
N ALA A 348 3.58 -5.88 8.04
CA ALA A 348 2.33 -6.30 8.66
C ALA A 348 2.10 -7.79 8.39
N LEU A 349 1.64 -8.52 9.40
CA LEU A 349 1.55 -9.98 9.39
C LEU A 349 0.10 -10.40 9.12
N PRO A 350 -0.26 -10.88 7.92
CA PRO A 350 -1.63 -11.31 7.63
C PRO A 350 -2.07 -12.41 8.59
N SER A 351 -3.21 -12.20 9.25
CA SER A 351 -3.68 -13.08 10.31
C SER A 351 -3.93 -14.52 9.85
N ASP A 352 -4.37 -14.70 8.61
CA ASP A 352 -4.55 -16.01 7.98
C ASP A 352 -3.22 -16.74 7.79
N LEU A 353 -2.14 -16.02 7.42
CA LEU A 353 -0.80 -16.60 7.25
C LEU A 353 -0.10 -16.85 8.59
N MET A 354 -0.41 -16.05 9.63
CA MET A 354 0.15 -16.26 10.97
C MET A 354 -0.37 -17.51 11.65
N SER A 355 -1.54 -18.02 11.27
CA SER A 355 -2.12 -19.22 11.87
C SER A 355 -1.34 -20.51 11.58
N ASP A 356 -0.58 -20.55 10.47
CA ASP A 356 0.17 -21.74 10.04
C ASP A 356 1.67 -21.48 9.87
N THR A 357 2.11 -20.22 9.94
CA THR A 357 3.49 -19.82 9.63
C THR A 357 4.03 -18.88 10.69
N GLY A 358 5.20 -19.20 11.26
CA GLY A 358 5.92 -18.33 12.18
C GLY A 358 6.62 -17.15 11.49
N VAL A 359 7.25 -16.30 12.29
CA VAL A 359 8.01 -15.13 11.80
C VAL A 359 9.50 -15.43 11.63
N CYS A 360 10.17 -14.73 10.71
CA CYS A 360 11.59 -14.99 10.42
C CYS A 360 12.53 -14.61 11.59
N HIS A 361 12.14 -13.66 12.43
CA HIS A 361 12.88 -13.27 13.64
C HIS A 361 12.41 -14.05 14.87
N SER A 362 12.15 -15.34 14.71
CA SER A 362 11.83 -16.23 15.82
C SER A 362 13.10 -16.66 16.55
N LEU A 363 13.05 -16.60 17.87
CA LEU A 363 14.09 -17.08 18.76
C LEU A 363 13.46 -17.93 19.87
N PRO A 364 14.14 -18.99 20.33
CA PRO A 364 13.72 -19.72 21.52
C PRO A 364 13.57 -18.77 22.71
N GLU A 365 12.47 -18.94 23.45
CA GLU A 365 12.09 -18.00 24.50
C GLU A 365 13.18 -17.85 25.58
N GLU A 366 13.87 -18.94 25.94
CA GLU A 366 14.97 -18.94 26.92
C GLU A 366 16.06 -17.91 26.63
N LEU A 367 16.38 -17.66 25.35
CA LEU A 367 17.44 -16.73 24.98
C LEU A 367 17.12 -15.26 25.28
N PHE A 368 15.84 -14.91 25.37
CA PHE A 368 15.47 -13.55 25.78
C PHE A 368 15.80 -13.27 27.24
N PHE A 369 15.96 -14.32 28.05
CA PHE A 369 16.15 -14.23 29.50
C PHE A 369 17.61 -14.45 29.95
N PHE A 370 18.56 -14.56 29.02
CA PHE A 370 19.98 -14.53 29.33
C PHE A 370 20.57 -13.14 29.12
N ASP A 371 21.27 -12.60 30.12
CA ASP A 371 22.13 -11.43 29.93
C ASP A 371 23.34 -11.79 29.07
N ILE A 372 23.66 -10.96 28.08
CA ILE A 372 24.79 -11.17 27.18
C ILE A 372 25.83 -10.07 27.41
N PHE A 373 26.94 -10.45 28.02
CA PHE A 373 28.07 -9.54 28.22
C PHE A 373 29.18 -9.84 27.22
N TYR A 374 30.08 -8.88 27.02
CA TYR A 374 31.34 -9.12 26.34
C TYR A 374 32.47 -9.22 27.36
N LYS A 375 33.38 -10.18 27.18
CA LYS A 375 34.62 -10.29 27.96
C LYS A 375 35.79 -10.55 27.01
N THR A 376 36.97 -10.16 27.42
CA THR A 376 38.20 -10.50 26.71
C THR A 376 38.63 -11.91 27.13
N ASN A 377 38.83 -12.80 26.16
CA ASN A 377 39.32 -14.15 26.41
C ASN A 377 40.86 -14.20 26.51
N GLU A 378 41.41 -15.39 26.73
CA GLU A 378 42.86 -15.62 26.86
C GLU A 378 43.66 -15.22 25.60
N TYR A 379 43.01 -15.19 24.43
CA TYR A 379 43.58 -14.80 23.16
C TYR A 379 43.46 -13.29 22.87
N LYS A 380 43.05 -12.49 23.86
CA LYS A 380 42.77 -11.05 23.71
C LYS A 380 41.66 -10.71 22.71
N LEU A 381 40.80 -11.68 22.39
CA LEU A 381 39.62 -11.49 21.56
C LEU A 381 38.42 -11.21 22.45
N ARG A 382 37.51 -10.34 21.99
CA ARG A 382 36.22 -10.15 22.67
C ARG A 382 35.30 -11.31 22.33
N GLU A 383 34.79 -11.97 23.36
CA GLU A 383 33.77 -13.02 23.25
C GLU A 383 32.50 -12.60 23.98
N TYR A 384 31.35 -13.08 23.48
CA TYR A 384 30.08 -12.92 24.19
C TYR A 384 29.87 -14.06 25.19
N LYS A 385 29.43 -13.71 26.40
CA LYS A 385 29.08 -14.68 27.45
C LYS A 385 27.65 -14.46 27.91
N ILE A 386 26.96 -15.57 28.17
CA ILE A 386 25.66 -15.59 28.84
C ILE A 386 25.82 -15.89 30.33
N THR A 387 24.88 -15.40 31.12
CA THR A 387 24.72 -15.79 32.52
C THR A 387 23.35 -16.41 32.75
N ASN A 388 23.32 -17.55 33.44
CA ASN A 388 22.08 -18.21 33.85
C ASN A 388 21.61 -17.71 35.23
N SER A 389 20.55 -18.34 35.75
CA SER A 389 19.95 -18.05 37.05
C SER A 389 20.93 -18.06 38.24
N THR A 390 22.00 -18.87 38.16
CA THR A 390 23.06 -19.02 39.17
C THR A 390 24.24 -18.06 38.97
N TRP A 391 24.18 -17.16 37.99
CA TRP A 391 25.26 -16.24 37.59
C TRP A 391 26.53 -16.92 37.06
N ASP A 392 26.39 -18.17 36.59
CA ASP A 392 27.49 -18.89 35.96
C ASP A 392 27.73 -18.35 34.56
N TRP A 393 29.01 -18.11 34.24
CA TRP A 393 29.43 -17.52 32.98
C TRP A 393 29.69 -18.59 31.93
N ILE A 394 28.87 -18.62 30.88
CA ILE A 394 29.00 -19.59 29.78
C ILE A 394 29.31 -18.83 28.50
N SER A 395 30.23 -19.34 27.67
CA SER A 395 30.44 -18.79 26.32
C SER A 395 29.17 -18.93 25.49
N LEU A 396 28.67 -17.83 24.94
CA LEU A 396 27.48 -17.84 24.08
C LEU A 396 27.73 -18.73 22.85
N ALA A 397 28.93 -18.65 22.27
CA ALA A 397 29.33 -19.49 21.15
C ALA A 397 29.27 -20.98 21.51
N SER A 398 29.85 -21.38 22.65
CA SER A 398 29.78 -22.78 23.10
C SER A 398 28.34 -23.22 23.36
N TYR A 399 27.52 -22.39 24.00
CA TYR A 399 26.11 -22.70 24.27
C TYR A 399 25.30 -22.90 22.97
N LEU A 400 25.48 -22.02 21.98
CA LEU A 400 24.81 -22.14 20.68
C LEU A 400 25.29 -23.38 19.91
N LEU A 401 26.59 -23.72 19.96
CA LEU A 401 27.13 -24.92 19.32
C LEU A 401 26.57 -26.20 19.94
N SER A 402 26.50 -26.27 21.28
CA SER A 402 25.94 -27.42 21.99
C SER A 402 24.45 -27.66 21.67
N ASN A 403 23.74 -26.61 21.24
CA ASN A 403 22.31 -26.63 20.94
C ASN A 403 22.03 -26.32 19.46
N TRP A 404 23.01 -26.55 18.57
CA TRP A 404 22.96 -26.06 17.20
C TRP A 404 21.77 -26.57 16.38
N GLN A 405 21.24 -27.76 16.71
CA GLN A 405 20.06 -28.32 16.05
C GLN A 405 18.84 -27.38 16.13
N VAL A 406 18.71 -26.64 17.23
CA VAL A 406 17.64 -25.65 17.42
C VAL A 406 17.95 -24.35 16.66
N TYR A 407 19.19 -23.89 16.73
CA TYR A 407 19.59 -22.56 16.24
C TYR A 407 19.92 -22.49 14.75
N ASN A 408 20.23 -23.61 14.12
CA ASN A 408 20.45 -23.70 12.68
C ASN A 408 19.21 -23.19 11.90
N ALA A 409 18.00 -23.49 12.38
CA ALA A 409 16.76 -23.01 11.77
C ALA A 409 16.68 -21.47 11.81
N THR A 410 16.91 -20.84 12.96
CA THR A 410 16.93 -19.37 13.09
C THR A 410 18.00 -18.73 12.20
N ALA A 411 19.22 -19.27 12.18
CA ALA A 411 20.30 -18.74 11.35
C ALA A 411 19.95 -18.77 9.85
N ASN A 412 19.38 -19.89 9.37
CA ASN A 412 18.95 -20.04 7.98
C ASN A 412 17.78 -19.11 7.62
N MET A 413 16.78 -18.98 8.51
CA MET A 413 15.64 -18.09 8.30
C MET A 413 16.09 -16.64 8.16
N ILE A 414 17.00 -16.17 9.03
CA ILE A 414 17.51 -14.79 8.97
C ILE A 414 18.37 -14.54 7.73
N ALA A 415 19.24 -15.49 7.37
CA ALA A 415 20.02 -15.40 6.14
C ALA A 415 19.13 -15.36 4.88
N CYS A 416 18.06 -16.16 4.85
CA CYS A 416 17.05 -16.12 3.80
C CYS A 416 16.29 -14.80 3.79
N TYR A 417 15.80 -14.36 4.95
CA TYR A 417 15.08 -13.12 5.14
C TYR A 417 15.84 -11.92 4.58
N ARG A 418 17.13 -11.77 4.93
CA ARG A 418 17.97 -10.67 4.42
C ARG A 418 18.10 -10.68 2.90
N ARG A 419 18.27 -11.86 2.31
CA ARG A 419 18.38 -12.04 0.85
C ARG A 419 17.08 -11.66 0.14
N VAL A 420 15.94 -12.14 0.64
CA VAL A 420 14.62 -11.83 0.06
C VAL A 420 14.30 -10.35 0.24
N ARG A 421 14.55 -9.78 1.43
CA ARG A 421 14.37 -8.36 1.70
C ARG A 421 15.20 -7.49 0.76
N TYR A 422 16.50 -7.79 0.62
CA TYR A 422 17.38 -7.06 -0.29
C TYR A 422 16.88 -7.12 -1.74
N ARG A 423 16.41 -8.30 -2.19
CA ARG A 423 15.79 -8.45 -3.50
C ARG A 423 14.54 -7.56 -3.63
N GLN A 424 13.63 -7.59 -2.65
CA GLN A 424 12.40 -6.78 -2.68
C GLN A 424 12.70 -5.27 -2.68
N GLU A 425 13.73 -4.83 -1.94
CA GLU A 425 14.16 -3.41 -1.91
C GLU A 425 14.80 -2.96 -3.23
N THR A 426 15.56 -3.84 -3.89
CA THR A 426 16.30 -3.49 -5.12
C THR A 426 15.52 -3.74 -6.42
N GLN A 427 14.70 -4.78 -6.46
CA GLN A 427 13.97 -5.22 -7.67
C GLN A 427 12.46 -4.97 -7.58
N GLY A 428 11.94 -4.70 -6.38
CA GLY A 428 10.50 -4.61 -6.14
C GLY A 428 9.80 -5.97 -6.13
N VAL A 429 8.48 -5.94 -6.02
CA VAL A 429 7.60 -7.12 -6.15
C VAL A 429 6.62 -6.88 -7.29
N ALA A 430 6.27 -7.93 -8.05
CA ALA A 430 5.32 -7.82 -9.14
C ALA A 430 3.92 -7.44 -8.64
N THR A 431 3.52 -6.18 -8.85
CA THR A 431 2.27 -5.61 -8.34
C THR A 431 1.10 -5.67 -9.34
N THR A 432 1.30 -6.26 -10.52
CA THR A 432 0.30 -6.30 -11.61
C THR A 432 -1.01 -6.99 -11.22
N ARG A 433 -0.97 -7.87 -10.23
CA ARG A 433 -2.14 -8.58 -9.70
C ARG A 433 -2.88 -7.83 -8.59
N CYS A 434 -2.34 -6.71 -8.11
CA CYS A 434 -2.95 -5.98 -7.01
C CYS A 434 -4.07 -5.07 -7.49
N PRO A 435 -5.28 -5.19 -6.91
CA PRO A 435 -6.38 -4.33 -7.28
C PRO A 435 -6.12 -2.89 -6.86
N VAL A 436 -6.55 -1.96 -7.69
CA VAL A 436 -6.43 -0.52 -7.46
C VAL A 436 -7.77 0.04 -7.02
N ARG A 437 -7.79 0.85 -5.97
CA ARG A 437 -9.00 1.54 -5.54
C ARG A 437 -9.33 2.67 -6.50
N CYS A 438 -10.59 2.81 -6.90
CA CYS A 438 -11.00 3.87 -7.82
C CYS A 438 -10.83 5.26 -7.20
N SER A 439 -11.20 5.44 -5.93
CA SER A 439 -11.01 6.70 -5.21
C SER A 439 -9.98 6.57 -4.10
N ASN A 440 -9.02 7.48 -4.04
CA ASN A 440 -8.03 7.53 -2.96
C ASN A 440 -7.99 8.93 -2.36
N THR A 441 -8.18 9.01 -1.04
CA THR A 441 -8.06 10.25 -0.27
C THR A 441 -6.68 10.34 0.35
N ARG A 442 -5.99 11.46 0.15
CA ARG A 442 -4.70 11.77 0.74
C ARG A 442 -4.77 13.06 1.54
N TYR A 443 -4.07 13.07 2.66
CA TYR A 443 -3.90 14.23 3.52
C TYR A 443 -2.47 14.71 3.35
N GLY A 444 -2.32 15.98 2.97
CA GLY A 444 -1.04 16.62 2.65
C GLY A 444 -0.75 17.81 3.55
#